data_AF-A0A951BGE7-F1
#
_entry.id   AF-A0A951BGE7-F1
#
_cell.length_a   1.000
_cell.length_b   1.000
_cell.length_c   1.000
_cell.angle_alpha   90.00
_cell.angle_beta   90.00
_cell.angle_gamma   90.00
#
_symmetry.space_group_name_H-M   'P 1'
#
loop_
_entity.id
_entity.type
_entity.pdbx_description
1 polymer ?
#
loop_
_entity_poly.entity_id
_entity_poly.type
_entity_poly.pdbx_seq_one_letter_code
_entity_poly.pdbx_strand_id
1 'polypeptide(L)'
;MPIASITLDSGTTLPQDGFSGALAGRVWRPDLEGPAVVAIRADGVDDVTRSFPTIRDLCEADDPAGALRAAQGDHLGTLEALLRNTRPDGRDPNRPWFLAPIDLQAIKAAGV
;
A
#
# COMPACT_ATOMS: atom_id res chain seq x y z
N MET A 1 16.16 -18.16 -18.81
CA MET A 1 16.29 -17.93 -17.36
C MET A 1 14.88 -17.84 -16.79
N PRO A 2 14.41 -18.78 -15.96
CA PRO A 2 13.14 -18.57 -15.28
C PRO A 2 13.29 -17.31 -14.41
N ILE A 3 12.41 -16.34 -14.59
CA ILE A 3 12.34 -15.17 -13.71
C ILE A 3 12.03 -15.72 -12.32
N ALA A 4 12.83 -15.38 -11.31
CA ALA A 4 12.57 -15.79 -9.94
C ALA A 4 11.16 -15.31 -9.55
N SER A 5 10.27 -16.24 -9.22
CA SER A 5 8.93 -15.90 -8.76
C SER A 5 9.02 -15.38 -7.33
N ILE A 6 8.82 -14.08 -7.13
CA ILE A 6 8.80 -13.45 -5.80
C ILE A 6 7.44 -13.70 -5.16
N THR A 7 7.36 -14.60 -4.17
CA THR A 7 6.15 -14.79 -3.34
C THR A 7 5.85 -13.55 -2.52
N LEU A 8 4.64 -13.00 -2.70
CA LEU A 8 4.12 -11.88 -1.92
C LEU A 8 3.23 -12.42 -0.80
N ASP A 9 3.76 -12.43 0.41
CA ASP A 9 3.06 -12.70 1.65
C ASP A 9 3.58 -11.76 2.75
N SER A 10 2.98 -11.79 3.94
CA SER A 10 3.38 -10.91 5.03
C SER A 10 4.83 -11.16 5.49
N GLY A 11 5.35 -12.39 5.40
CA GLY A 11 6.72 -12.72 5.79
C GLY A 11 7.78 -12.19 4.83
N THR A 12 7.46 -12.01 3.55
CA THR A 12 8.37 -11.44 2.56
C THR A 12 8.16 -9.95 2.29
N THR A 13 7.02 -9.39 2.72
CA THR A 13 6.63 -8.01 2.41
C THR A 13 6.80 -7.07 3.60
N LEU A 14 6.54 -7.53 4.83
CA LEU A 14 6.65 -6.68 6.01
C LEU A 14 8.11 -6.51 6.47
N PRO A 15 8.43 -5.42 7.16
CA PRO A 15 9.65 -5.32 7.95
C PRO A 15 9.76 -6.44 9.00
N GLN A 16 10.97 -6.68 9.52
CA GLN A 16 11.19 -7.69 10.57
C GLN A 16 10.35 -7.49 11.83
N ASP A 17 9.99 -6.25 12.17
CA ASP A 17 9.13 -5.90 13.31
C ASP A 17 7.62 -5.86 12.95
N GLY A 18 7.26 -6.38 11.77
CA GLY A 18 5.89 -6.56 11.32
C GLY A 18 5.15 -5.24 11.16
N PHE A 19 4.07 -5.07 11.92
CA PHE A 19 3.18 -3.90 11.88
C PHE A 19 3.53 -2.82 12.90
N SER A 20 4.70 -2.89 13.55
CA SER A 20 5.08 -1.94 14.61
C SER A 20 5.28 -0.50 14.10
N GLY A 21 5.64 -0.35 12.82
CA GLY A 21 5.80 0.92 12.14
C GLY A 21 4.48 1.59 11.70
N ALA A 22 4.60 2.80 11.15
CA ALA A 22 3.53 3.43 10.38
C ALA A 22 3.68 3.00 8.92
N LEU A 23 2.93 1.99 8.49
CA LEU A 23 3.06 1.39 7.17
C LEU A 23 2.04 2.01 6.20
N ALA A 24 2.52 2.77 5.22
CA ALA A 24 1.69 3.36 4.17
C ALA A 24 1.87 2.60 2.86
N GLY A 25 0.83 2.60 2.04
CA GLY A 25 0.88 2.06 0.68
C GLY A 25 -0.11 2.75 -0.24
N ARG A 26 -0.12 2.29 -1.50
CA ARG A 26 -1.16 2.64 -2.45
C ARG A 26 -1.81 1.39 -2.99
N VAL A 27 -3.11 1.45 -3.22
CA VAL A 27 -3.86 0.38 -3.86
C VAL A 27 -4.67 0.92 -5.02
N TRP A 28 -4.98 0.08 -6.00
CA TRP A 28 -6.07 0.34 -6.92
C TRP A 28 -7.37 -0.16 -6.31
N ARG A 29 -8.42 0.67 -6.30
CA ARG A 29 -9.77 0.33 -5.86
C ARG A 29 -10.70 0.23 -7.08
N PRO A 30 -11.07 -0.98 -7.51
CA PRO A 30 -11.96 -1.16 -8.66
C PRO A 30 -13.33 -0.51 -8.50
N ASP A 31 -13.84 -0.47 -7.28
CA ASP A 31 -15.14 0.11 -6.94
C ASP A 31 -15.17 1.64 -7.03
N LEU A 32 -14.01 2.29 -6.96
CA LEU A 32 -13.84 3.74 -7.17
C LEU A 32 -13.16 4.07 -8.50
N GLU A 33 -12.83 3.04 -9.30
CA GLU A 33 -12.10 3.15 -10.56
C GLU A 33 -10.79 3.97 -10.45
N GLY A 34 -10.10 3.88 -9.31
CA GLY A 34 -8.96 4.77 -9.03
C GLY A 34 -8.00 4.31 -7.93
N PRO A 35 -6.87 5.01 -7.76
CA PRO A 35 -5.92 4.72 -6.71
C PRO A 35 -6.39 5.28 -5.35
N ALA A 36 -6.00 4.62 -4.27
CA ALA A 36 -6.22 5.05 -2.90
C ALA A 36 -4.92 4.97 -2.09
N VAL A 37 -4.74 5.91 -1.15
CA VAL A 37 -3.70 5.86 -0.12
C VAL A 37 -4.20 4.99 1.03
N VAL A 38 -3.38 4.04 1.48
CA VAL A 38 -3.77 3.09 2.52
C VAL A 38 -2.83 3.10 3.72
N ALA A 39 -3.40 2.90 4.91
CA ALA A 39 -2.67 2.49 6.10
C ALA A 39 -2.71 0.95 6.20
N ILE A 40 -1.57 0.34 6.51
CA ILE A 40 -1.42 -1.11 6.68
C ILE A 40 -1.19 -1.38 8.17
N ARG A 41 -2.07 -2.16 8.76
CA ARG A 41 -2.15 -2.48 10.19
C ARG A 41 -2.29 -3.99 10.39
N ALA A 42 -2.17 -4.44 11.64
CA ALA A 42 -2.29 -5.85 11.97
C ALA A 42 -3.69 -6.43 11.71
N ASP A 43 -4.73 -5.60 11.76
CA ASP A 43 -6.12 -5.94 11.46
C ASP A 43 -6.48 -5.79 9.98
N GLY A 44 -5.66 -5.07 9.19
CA GLY A 44 -5.71 -5.12 7.73
C GLY A 44 -5.28 -3.83 7.04
N VAL A 45 -5.90 -3.55 5.89
CA VAL A 45 -5.55 -2.43 5.01
C VAL A 45 -6.74 -1.49 4.91
N ASP A 46 -6.55 -0.24 5.32
CA ASP A 46 -7.62 0.76 5.37
C ASP A 46 -7.33 1.92 4.43
N ASP A 47 -8.34 2.32 3.65
CA ASP A 47 -8.31 3.48 2.75
C ASP A 47 -8.37 4.78 3.53
N VAL A 48 -7.25 5.50 3.60
CA VAL A 48 -7.11 6.77 4.30
C VAL A 48 -7.07 7.97 3.34
N THR A 49 -7.49 7.78 2.07
CA THR A 49 -7.43 8.80 1.01
C THR A 49 -8.16 10.08 1.39
N ARG A 50 -9.23 9.98 2.21
CA ARG A 50 -9.95 11.15 2.73
C ARG A 50 -9.08 12.07 3.56
N SER A 51 -8.10 11.53 4.29
CA SER A 51 -7.14 12.29 5.08
C SER A 51 -5.93 12.72 4.24
N PHE A 52 -5.51 11.87 3.31
CA PHE A 52 -4.33 12.09 2.46
C PHE A 52 -4.65 11.73 1.00
N PRO A 53 -5.00 12.72 0.15
CA PRO A 53 -5.31 12.45 -1.25
C PRO A 53 -4.13 11.83 -2.02
N THR A 54 -2.90 12.06 -1.57
CA THR A 54 -1.67 11.49 -2.13
C THR A 54 -0.70 11.05 -1.03
N ILE A 55 0.24 10.16 -1.36
CA ILE A 55 1.36 9.78 -0.47
C ILE A 55 2.25 11.00 -0.23
N ARG A 56 2.41 11.89 -1.21
CA ARG A 56 3.08 13.17 -0.99
C ARG A 56 2.42 13.95 0.15
N ASP A 57 1.10 14.11 0.15
CA ASP A 57 0.39 14.85 1.22
C ASP A 57 0.62 14.22 2.59
N LEU A 58 0.63 12.88 2.67
CA LEU A 58 0.98 12.17 3.90
C LEU A 58 2.43 12.47 4.34
N CYS A 59 3.39 12.36 3.43
CA CYS A 59 4.81 12.53 3.73
C CYS A 59 5.19 13.97 4.12
N GLU A 60 4.42 14.96 3.69
CA GLU A 60 4.64 16.39 3.97
C GLU A 60 3.94 16.88 5.25
N ALA A 61 3.22 16.00 5.97
CA ALA A 61 2.65 16.34 7.27
C ALA A 61 3.74 16.59 8.32
N ASP A 62 3.45 17.38 9.36
CA ASP A 62 4.41 17.68 10.45
C ASP A 62 4.89 16.41 11.18
N ASP A 63 3.98 15.45 11.39
CA ASP A 63 4.27 14.12 11.91
C ASP A 63 3.56 13.06 11.04
N PRO A 64 4.15 12.63 9.91
CA PRO A 64 3.53 11.69 8.99
C PRO A 64 3.18 10.35 9.65
N ALA A 65 4.05 9.87 10.53
CA ALA A 65 3.86 8.59 11.18
C ALA A 65 2.72 8.64 12.22
N GLY A 66 2.65 9.72 13.01
CA GLY A 66 1.52 9.96 13.91
C GLY A 66 0.21 10.17 13.15
N ALA A 67 0.25 10.96 12.07
CA ALA A 67 -0.92 11.26 11.25
C ALA A 67 -1.48 10.00 10.57
N LEU A 68 -0.63 9.13 10.01
CA LEU A 68 -1.06 7.86 9.43
C LEU A 68 -1.67 6.92 10.48
N ARG A 69 -1.06 6.83 11.67
CA ARG A 69 -1.59 5.99 12.76
C ARG A 69 -2.99 6.45 13.19
N ALA A 70 -3.21 7.76 13.26
CA ALA A 70 -4.49 8.34 13.66
C ALA A 70 -5.58 8.28 12.57
N ALA A 71 -5.18 8.28 11.30
CA ALA A 71 -6.11 8.35 10.18
C ALA A 71 -7.07 7.16 10.11
N GLN A 72 -8.37 7.45 10.15
CA GLN A 72 -9.42 6.46 9.97
C GLN A 72 -9.79 6.32 8.49
N GLY A 73 -10.35 5.17 8.12
CA GLY A 73 -10.57 4.83 6.72
C GLY A 73 -11.51 3.66 6.51
N ASP A 74 -11.82 3.39 5.24
CA ASP A 74 -12.64 2.25 4.85
C ASP A 74 -11.77 0.98 4.82
N HIS A 75 -12.22 -0.08 5.50
CA HIS A 75 -11.51 -1.36 5.50
C HIS A 75 -11.61 -2.08 4.15
N LEU A 76 -10.47 -2.39 3.54
CA LEU A 76 -10.39 -3.04 2.23
C LEU A 76 -10.15 -4.55 2.31
N GLY A 77 -9.78 -5.05 3.49
CA GLY A 77 -9.49 -6.46 3.74
C GLY A 77 -8.11 -6.68 4.37
N THR A 78 -7.72 -7.96 4.47
CA THR A 78 -6.43 -8.33 5.06
C THR A 78 -5.26 -8.06 4.11
N LEU A 79 -4.08 -7.82 4.68
CA LEU A 79 -2.85 -7.64 3.90
C LEU A 79 -2.60 -8.82 2.95
N GLU A 80 -2.76 -10.06 3.42
CA GLU A 80 -2.56 -11.26 2.61
C GLU A 80 -3.53 -11.35 1.43
N ALA A 81 -4.79 -10.91 1.60
CA ALA A 81 -5.76 -10.92 0.52
C ALA A 81 -5.36 -9.98 -0.61
N LEU A 82 -4.92 -8.77 -0.27
CA LEU A 82 -4.48 -7.77 -1.24
C LEU A 82 -3.13 -8.17 -1.89
N LEU A 83 -2.18 -8.72 -1.12
CA LEU A 83 -0.92 -9.22 -1.67
C LEU A 83 -1.12 -10.35 -2.67
N ARG A 84 -2.02 -11.30 -2.38
CA ARG A 84 -2.38 -12.37 -3.33
C ARG A 84 -2.95 -11.83 -4.64
N ASN A 85 -3.76 -10.76 -4.58
CA ASN A 85 -4.34 -10.15 -5.77
C ASN A 85 -3.37 -9.20 -6.52
N THR A 86 -2.19 -8.93 -5.96
CA THR A 86 -1.26 -7.94 -6.51
C THR A 86 -0.52 -8.41 -7.76
N ARG A 87 -0.22 -9.71 -7.85
CA ARG A 87 0.42 -10.25 -9.05
C ARG A 87 -0.47 -10.07 -10.28
N PRO A 88 0.05 -9.57 -11.42
CA PRO A 88 -0.74 -9.46 -12.65
C PRO A 88 -1.28 -10.81 -13.12
N ASP A 89 -0.47 -11.87 -12.98
CA ASP A 89 -0.85 -13.24 -13.30
C ASP A 89 -1.90 -13.74 -12.30
N GLY A 90 -3.15 -13.89 -12.76
CA GLY A 90 -4.25 -14.36 -11.93
C GLY A 90 -4.93 -13.28 -11.06
N ARG A 91 -4.66 -12.00 -11.30
CA ARG A 91 -5.39 -10.89 -10.66
C ARG A 91 -6.88 -10.96 -10.97
N ASP A 92 -7.70 -10.85 -9.92
CA ASP A 92 -9.13 -10.55 -10.05
C ASP A 92 -9.30 -9.03 -10.20
N PRO A 93 -9.79 -8.52 -11.35
CA PRO A 93 -9.94 -7.09 -11.59
C PRO A 93 -10.99 -6.44 -10.68
N ASN A 94 -11.84 -7.22 -10.00
CA ASN A 94 -12.88 -6.72 -9.10
C ASN A 94 -12.43 -6.61 -7.64
N ARG A 95 -11.17 -6.95 -7.35
CA ARG A 95 -10.61 -6.86 -5.99
C ARG A 95 -9.47 -5.84 -5.93
N PRO A 96 -9.23 -5.18 -4.80
CA PRO A 96 -8.10 -4.26 -4.68
C PRO A 96 -6.74 -4.95 -4.87
N TRP A 97 -5.74 -4.20 -5.33
CA TRP A 97 -4.35 -4.66 -5.39
C TRP A 97 -3.36 -3.52 -5.12
N PHE A 98 -2.16 -3.84 -4.64
CA PHE A 98 -1.13 -2.83 -4.38
C PHE A 98 -0.54 -2.24 -5.67
N LEU A 99 -0.30 -0.94 -5.63
CA LEU A 99 0.40 -0.16 -6.64
C LEU A 99 1.82 0.15 -6.15
N ALA A 100 2.62 0.77 -7.02
CA ALA A 100 3.84 1.42 -6.55
C ALA A 100 3.50 2.44 -5.44
N PRO A 101 4.27 2.49 -4.34
CA PRO A 101 3.96 3.34 -3.20
C PRO A 101 4.16 4.83 -3.47
N ILE A 102 4.78 5.19 -4.60
CA ILE A 102 4.99 6.57 -5.02
C ILE A 102 3.89 7.02 -5.99
N ASP A 103 3.50 8.30 -5.92
CA ASP A 103 2.61 9.00 -6.85
C ASP A 103 3.29 10.23 -7.49
N LEU A 104 3.44 11.32 -6.76
CA LEU A 104 3.94 12.62 -7.22
C LEU A 104 5.41 12.84 -6.86
N GLN A 105 6.04 11.91 -6.14
CA GLN A 105 7.44 12.02 -5.75
C GLN A 105 8.36 11.89 -6.96
N ALA A 106 9.40 12.74 -7.00
CA ALA A 106 10.42 12.65 -8.02
C ALA A 106 11.17 11.31 -7.92
N ILE A 107 11.17 10.53 -9.00
CA ILE A 107 11.98 9.33 -9.12
C ILE A 107 13.35 9.74 -9.66
N LYS A 108 14.37 9.77 -8.81
CA LYS A 108 15.75 9.89 -9.28
C LYS A 108 16.28 8.51 -9.63
N ALA A 109 16.55 8.28 -10.91
CA ALA A 109 17.41 7.17 -11.30
C ALA A 109 18.84 7.48 -10.86
N ALA A 110 19.30 6.89 -9.76
CA ALA A 110 20.72 6.85 -9.45
C ALA A 110 21.34 5.76 -10.36
N GLY A 111 21.74 6.17 -11.56
CA GLY A 111 22.51 5.32 -12.47
C GLY A 111 23.93 5.09 -11.93
N VAL A 112 24.35 3.83 -12.00
CA VAL A 112 25.64 3.22 -11.58
C VAL A 112 26.88 3.85 -12.21
#